data_AF-K2J861-F1
#
_entry.id   AF-K2J861-F1
#
_cell.length_a   1.000
_cell.length_b   1.000
_cell.length_c   1.000
_cell.angle_alpha   90.00
_cell.angle_beta   90.00
_cell.angle_gamma   90.00
#
_symmetry.space_group_name_H-M   'P 1'
#
loop_
_entity.id
_entity.type
_entity.pdbx_description
1 polymer ?
#
loop_
_entity_poly.entity_id
_entity_poly.type
_entity_poly.pdbx_seq_one_letter_code
_entity_poly.pdbx_strand_id
1 'polypeptide(L)'
;MGYLTLSGLLVPSHVAAVAKTARYNARVFLAPFWDEIFTQDTERKQTRAEAEAACAAMRETYTALGYEITELPYADIGSRGDFVCKQLVI
;
A
#
# COMPACT_ATOMS: atom_id res chain seq x y z
N MET A 1 8.58 -5.27 3.49
CA MET A 1 9.40 -5.48 2.26
C MET A 1 9.50 -4.21 1.45
N GLY A 2 8.40 -3.64 0.95
CA GLY A 2 8.49 -2.45 0.08
C GLY A 2 9.19 -1.23 0.67
N TYR A 3 9.05 -0.94 1.97
CA TYR A 3 9.82 0.15 2.61
C TYR A 3 11.31 -0.14 2.68
N LEU A 4 11.72 -1.40 2.91
CA LEU A 4 13.14 -1.77 2.88
C LEU A 4 13.70 -1.53 1.48
N THR A 5 12.97 -1.98 0.45
CA THR A 5 13.33 -1.74 -0.95
C THR A 5 13.40 -0.25 -1.28
N LEU A 6 12.39 0.53 -0.91
CA LEU A 6 12.35 1.98 -1.12
C LEU A 6 13.52 2.70 -0.45
N SER A 7 13.91 2.27 0.77
CA SER A 7 15.04 2.83 1.51
C SER A 7 16.40 2.27 1.06
N GLY A 8 16.46 1.45 0.01
CA GLY A 8 17.70 0.82 -0.47
C GLY A 8 18.29 -0.20 0.51
N LEU A 9 17.50 -0.68 1.46
CA LEU A 9 17.89 -1.68 2.46
C LEU A 9 17.62 -3.09 1.94
N LEU A 10 18.50 -4.02 2.30
CA LEU A 10 18.32 -5.43 1.97
C LEU A 10 17.07 -5.98 2.67
N VAL A 11 16.27 -6.74 1.92
CA VAL A 11 15.20 -7.55 2.50
C VAL A 11 15.81 -8.86 2.99
N PRO A 12 15.81 -9.15 4.30
CA PRO A 12 16.32 -10.42 4.79
C PRO A 12 15.56 -11.60 4.19
N SER A 13 16.28 -12.66 3.80
CA SER A 13 15.69 -13.82 3.12
C SER A 13 14.56 -14.48 3.92
N HIS A 14 14.70 -14.56 5.25
CA HIS A 14 13.66 -15.10 6.13
C HIS A 14 12.38 -14.26 6.11
N VAL A 15 12.47 -12.93 6.02
CA VAL A 15 11.30 -12.04 5.89
C VAL A 15 10.59 -12.28 4.56
N ALA A 16 11.36 -12.37 3.46
CA ALA A 16 10.78 -12.63 2.15
C ALA A 16 10.11 -14.01 2.07
N ALA A 17 10.69 -15.03 2.72
CA ALA A 17 10.12 -16.37 2.78
C ALA A 17 8.79 -16.37 3.54
N VAL A 18 8.77 -15.81 4.76
CA VAL A 18 7.55 -15.75 5.59
C VAL A 18 6.46 -14.91 4.93
N ALA A 19 6.80 -13.78 4.29
CA ALA A 19 5.83 -12.94 3.59
C ALA A 19 5.11 -13.66 2.45
N LYS A 20 5.74 -14.69 1.85
CA LYS A 20 5.14 -15.51 0.79
C LYS A 20 4.28 -16.65 1.32
N THR A 21 4.61 -17.21 2.48
CA THR A 21 3.95 -18.42 3.02
C THR A 21 2.88 -18.10 4.07
N ALA A 22 3.10 -17.09 4.90
CA ALA A 22 2.18 -16.63 5.93
C ALA A 22 1.43 -15.38 5.43
N ARG A 23 0.56 -15.60 4.43
CA ARG A 23 -0.20 -14.53 3.79
C ARG A 23 -1.43 -14.13 4.61
N TYR A 24 -1.75 -12.84 4.58
CA TYR A 24 -3.06 -12.34 4.98
C TYR A 24 -4.12 -12.68 3.92
N ASN A 25 -5.29 -12.04 3.96
CA ASN A 25 -6.29 -12.15 2.92
C ASN A 25 -5.66 -11.92 1.53
N ALA A 26 -6.10 -12.68 0.53
CA ALA A 26 -5.59 -12.57 -0.84
C ALA A 26 -5.78 -11.17 -1.42
N ARG A 27 -6.89 -10.51 -1.07
CA ARG A 27 -7.20 -9.13 -1.46
C ARG A 27 -6.60 -8.13 -0.48
N VAL A 28 -5.97 -7.09 -1.02
CA VAL A 28 -5.48 -5.95 -0.26
C VAL A 28 -6.00 -4.66 -0.86
N PHE A 29 -6.28 -3.68 -0.01
CA PHE A 29 -6.67 -2.34 -0.45
C PHE A 29 -5.45 -1.43 -0.50
N LEU A 30 -5.21 -0.81 -1.66
CA LEU A 30 -4.16 0.19 -1.83
C LEU A 30 -4.83 1.56 -1.96
N ALA A 31 -4.48 2.49 -1.09
CA ALA A 31 -4.81 3.90 -1.28
C ALA A 31 -3.76 4.49 -2.25
N PRO A 32 -4.12 4.78 -3.52
CA PRO A 32 -3.15 5.34 -4.45
C PRO A 32 -2.69 6.72 -3.97
N PHE A 33 -1.46 7.08 -4.33
CA PHE A 33 -0.96 8.45 -4.13
C PHE A 33 -1.92 9.44 -4.79
N TRP A 34 -2.36 10.44 -4.02
CA TRP A 34 -3.36 11.40 -4.45
C TRP A 34 -2.80 12.82 -4.31
N ASP A 35 -2.39 13.37 -5.45
CA ASP A 35 -1.68 14.66 -5.53
C ASP A 35 -2.54 15.82 -5.03
N GLU A 36 -3.82 15.83 -5.40
CA GLU A 36 -4.79 16.90 -5.14
C GLU A 36 -5.11 17.09 -3.65
N ILE A 37 -4.97 16.04 -2.84
CA ILE A 37 -5.15 16.11 -1.38
C ILE A 37 -3.83 15.99 -0.62
N PHE A 38 -2.70 15.89 -1.32
CA PHE A 38 -1.41 15.84 -0.66
C PHE A 38 -1.03 17.25 -0.20
N THR A 39 -0.86 17.39 1.10
CA THR A 39 -0.32 18.60 1.74
C THR A 39 0.79 18.17 2.67
N GLN A 40 1.89 18.93 2.68
CA GLN A 40 2.93 18.74 3.68
C GLN A 40 2.44 19.35 5.00
N ASP A 41 2.26 18.52 6.01
CA ASP A 41 1.86 18.94 7.36
C ASP A 41 2.79 18.33 8.41
N THR A 42 2.47 18.50 9.70
CA THR A 42 3.30 17.99 10.81
C THR A 42 3.26 16.47 10.95
N GLU A 43 2.28 15.79 10.36
CA GLU A 43 2.13 14.34 10.41
C GLU A 43 2.80 13.67 9.20
N ARG A 44 2.73 14.28 8.01
CA ARG A 44 3.37 13.79 6.80
C ARG A 44 4.85 14.13 6.80
N LYS A 45 5.67 13.10 7.06
CA LYS A 45 7.14 13.19 7.04
C LYS A 45 7.75 13.03 5.65
N GLN A 46 7.05 12.33 4.76
CA GLN A 46 7.51 12.10 3.38
C GLN A 46 7.21 13.34 2.54
N THR A 47 8.13 13.67 1.65
CA THR A 47 7.89 14.60 0.54
C THR A 47 6.88 14.02 -0.44
N ARG A 48 6.36 14.86 -1.32
CA ARG A 48 5.44 14.46 -2.40
C ARG A 48 6.02 13.32 -3.26
N ALA A 49 7.27 13.47 -3.70
CA ALA A 49 7.97 12.46 -4.51
C ALA A 49 8.20 11.16 -3.74
N GLU A 50 8.54 11.24 -2.45
CA GLU A 50 8.69 10.04 -1.60
C GLU A 50 7.37 9.32 -1.38
N ALA A 51 6.26 10.03 -1.26
CA ALA A 51 4.93 9.43 -1.11
C ALA A 51 4.47 8.73 -2.39
N GLU A 52 4.74 9.33 -3.55
CA GLU A 52 4.50 8.69 -4.85
C GLU A 52 5.36 7.43 -5.03
N ALA A 53 6.66 7.53 -4.75
CA ALA A 53 7.58 6.40 -4.81
C ALA A 53 7.20 5.29 -3.81
N ALA A 54 6.74 5.65 -2.61
CA ALA A 54 6.25 4.69 -1.63
C ALA A 54 5.00 3.95 -2.12
N CYS A 55 4.06 4.64 -2.76
CA CYS A 55 2.88 4.02 -3.38
C CYS A 55 3.29 3.01 -4.45
N ALA A 56 4.23 3.37 -5.34
CA ALA A 56 4.76 2.47 -6.36
C ALA A 56 5.44 1.24 -5.74
N ALA A 57 6.32 1.43 -4.75
CA ALA A 57 7.02 0.35 -4.06
C ALA A 57 6.05 -0.61 -3.34
N MET A 58 4.96 -0.10 -2.75
CA MET A 58 3.93 -0.94 -2.13
C MET A 58 3.21 -1.78 -3.17
N ARG A 59 2.80 -1.16 -4.29
CA ARG A 59 2.14 -1.87 -5.40
C ARG A 59 2.99 -3.02 -5.92
N GLU A 60 4.27 -2.76 -6.22
CA GLU A 60 5.20 -3.79 -6.70
C GLU A 60 5.37 -4.90 -5.68
N THR A 61 5.51 -4.55 -4.39
CA THR A 61 5.66 -5.52 -3.31
C THR A 61 4.44 -6.45 -3.21
N TYR A 62 3.23 -5.89 -3.21
CA TYR A 62 2.02 -6.69 -3.10
C TYR A 62 1.81 -7.59 -4.32
N THR A 63 2.05 -7.08 -5.53
CA THR A 63 2.01 -7.86 -6.77
C THR A 63 3.02 -9.01 -6.75
N ALA A 64 4.27 -8.74 -6.35
CA ALA A 64 5.32 -9.76 -6.26
C ALA A 64 5.05 -10.85 -5.21
N LEU A 65 4.26 -10.53 -4.18
CA LEU A 65 3.78 -11.48 -3.17
C LEU A 65 2.46 -12.17 -3.58
N GLY A 66 1.93 -11.86 -4.76
CA GLY A 66 0.74 -12.49 -5.33
C GLY A 66 -0.58 -12.02 -4.71
N TYR A 67 -0.61 -10.83 -4.11
CA TYR A 67 -1.86 -10.22 -3.62
C TYR A 67 -2.68 -9.61 -4.77
N GLU A 68 -4.00 -9.66 -4.61
CA GLU A 68 -4.96 -8.98 -5.47
C GLU A 68 -5.17 -7.56 -4.96
N ILE A 69 -4.57 -6.59 -5.65
CA ILE A 69 -4.69 -5.18 -5.28
C ILE A 69 -6.03 -4.64 -5.75
N THR A 70 -6.82 -4.13 -4.80
CA THR A 70 -8.00 -3.31 -5.07
C THR A 70 -7.66 -1.86 -4.70
N GLU A 71 -7.67 -0.97 -5.68
CA GLU A 71 -7.42 0.45 -5.41
C GLU A 71 -8.64 1.09 -4.74
N LEU A 72 -8.39 1.90 -3.71
CA LEU A 72 -9.43 2.74 -3.16
C LEU A 72 -9.73 3.89 -4.13
N PRO A 73 -11.01 4.24 -4.32
CA PRO A 73 -11.36 5.37 -5.18
C PRO A 73 -10.84 6.69 -4.59
N TYR A 74 -10.54 7.63 -5.48
CA TYR A 74 -10.30 9.04 -5.13
C TYR A 74 -11.61 9.70 -4.70
N ALA A 75 -12.01 9.42 -3.46
CA ALA A 75 -13.27 9.87 -2.88
C ALA A 75 -13.07 10.28 -1.41
N ASP A 76 -14.11 10.87 -0.83
CA ASP A 76 -14.13 11.22 0.59
C ASP A 76 -14.01 9.97 1.49
N ILE A 77 -13.86 10.22 2.80
CA ILE A 77 -13.64 9.17 3.78
C ILE A 77 -14.82 8.18 3.84
N GLY A 78 -16.06 8.67 3.82
CA GLY A 78 -17.26 7.85 3.90
C GLY A 78 -17.39 6.92 2.70
N SER A 79 -17.26 7.48 1.49
CA SER A 79 -17.30 6.72 0.24
C SER A 79 -16.23 5.62 0.18
N ARG A 80 -15.01 5.88 0.67
CA ARG A 80 -13.95 4.86 0.76
C ARG A 80 -14.27 3.77 1.79
N GLY A 81 -14.84 4.15 2.93
CA GLY A 81 -15.30 3.21 3.95
C GLY A 81 -16.39 2.27 3.40
N ASP A 82 -17.40 2.83 2.76
CA ASP A 82 -18.48 2.07 2.12
C ASP A 82 -17.94 1.15 1.02
N PHE A 83 -16.98 1.61 0.23
CA PHE A 83 -16.32 0.80 -0.78
C PHE A 83 -15.63 -0.41 -0.17
N VAL A 84 -14.86 -0.24 0.92
CA VAL A 84 -14.22 -1.36 1.62
C VAL A 84 -15.28 -2.30 2.19
N CYS A 85 -16.27 -1.79 2.93
CA CYS A 85 -17.32 -2.59 3.55
C CYS A 85 -18.08 -3.47 2.54
N LYS A 86 -18.38 -2.95 1.34
CA LYS A 86 -19.03 -3.72 0.26
C LYS A 86 -18.18 -4.88 -0.26
N GLN A 87 -16.86 -4.82 -0.09
CA GLN A 87 -15.91 -5.82 -0.56
C GLN A 87 -15.55 -6.85 0.52
N LEU A 88 -15.98 -6.65 1.77
CA LEU A 88 -15.72 -7.53 2.91
C LEU A 88 -16.73 -8.69 3.05
N VAL A 89 -17.31 -9.17 1.95
CA VAL A 89 -18.25 -10.30 2.01
C VAL A 89 -17.57 -11.49 2.69
N ILE A 90 -18.09 -11.85 3.87
CA ILE A 90 -17.73 -13.04 4.65
C ILE A 90 -18.34 -14.27 3.97
#